data_AF-A0A1L9PRF3-F1
#
_entry.id   AF-A0A1L9PRF3-F1
#
_cell.length_a   1.000
_cell.length_b   1.000
_cell.length_c   1.000
_cell.angle_alpha   90.00
_cell.angle_beta   90.00
_cell.angle_gamma   90.00
#
_symmetry.space_group_name_H-M   'P 1'
#
loop_
_entity.id
_entity.type
_entity.pdbx_description
1 polymer ?
#
loop_
_entity_poly.entity_id
_entity_poly.type
_entity_poly.pdbx_seq_one_letter_code
_entity_poly.pdbx_strand_id
1 'polypeptide(L)'
;MSPAFYATSTPRASSLLSTLTSIPQPTLTAYHRLFARVVVSPLLVGHAVLYCLFFLQSGHPDFSSLFAKRILDLDVQLGITAVVAASAIMITARPKGTGGGLWKGSVQERRSAFYAAHLFLVGVMCLAAYFHVAQAQAFVLESLVAFVVNLGCCYMTAK
;
A
#
# COMPACT_ATOMS: atom_id res chain seq x y z
N MET A 1 5.62 7.28 -12.97
CA MET A 1 4.99 8.62 -12.89
C MET A 1 4.50 8.83 -11.47
N SER A 2 4.66 10.03 -10.91
CA SER A 2 4.16 10.35 -9.57
C SER A 2 2.63 10.27 -9.54
N PRO A 3 1.98 9.74 -8.48
CA PRO A 3 0.52 9.78 -8.35
C PRO A 3 -0.07 11.19 -8.49
N ALA A 4 0.69 12.22 -8.11
CA ALA A 4 0.32 13.63 -8.26
C ALA A 4 -0.04 14.01 -9.71
N PHE A 5 0.54 13.32 -10.70
CA PHE A 5 0.25 13.50 -12.13
C PHE A 5 -1.23 13.33 -12.50
N TYR A 6 -1.98 12.52 -11.74
CA TYR A 6 -3.41 12.28 -12.02
C TYR A 6 -4.34 13.18 -11.21
N ALA A 7 -3.79 13.93 -10.25
CA ALA A 7 -4.50 14.94 -9.49
C ALA A 7 -4.31 16.36 -10.08
N THR A 8 -3.33 16.58 -10.95
CA THR A 8 -3.00 17.88 -11.55
C THR A 8 -2.95 17.83 -13.07
N SER A 9 -3.44 18.87 -13.76
CA SER A 9 -3.54 18.96 -15.23
C SER A 9 -2.21 19.14 -15.98
N THR A 10 -1.07 19.14 -15.29
CA THR A 10 0.24 19.49 -15.87
C THR A 10 1.21 18.30 -15.87
N PRO A 11 1.89 18.00 -16.99
CA PRO A 11 2.51 16.69 -17.20
C PRO A 11 3.86 16.47 -16.50
N ARG A 12 4.29 17.38 -15.63
CA ARG A 12 5.71 17.54 -15.26
C ARG A 12 6.02 17.59 -13.76
N ALA A 13 5.10 17.21 -12.88
CA ALA A 13 5.41 17.19 -11.46
C ALA A 13 6.31 15.99 -11.12
N SER A 14 7.62 16.20 -11.12
CA SER A 14 8.57 15.33 -10.42
C SER A 14 8.21 15.32 -8.93
N SER A 15 8.26 14.15 -8.27
CA SER A 15 8.04 14.12 -6.82
C SER A 15 9.09 14.98 -6.11
N LEU A 16 8.75 15.49 -4.93
CA LEU A 16 9.69 16.21 -4.06
C LEU A 16 10.97 15.39 -3.88
N LEU A 17 10.86 14.08 -3.69
CA LEU A 17 12.00 13.18 -3.55
C LEU A 17 12.89 13.17 -4.80
N SER A 18 12.30 13.18 -5.99
CA SER A 18 13.06 13.25 -7.25
C SER A 18 13.85 14.55 -7.36
N THR A 19 13.25 15.67 -6.94
CA THR A 19 13.91 16.98 -6.91
C THR A 19 15.04 17.02 -5.88
N LEU A 20 14.78 16.58 -4.64
CA LEU A 20 15.76 16.64 -3.54
C LEU A 20 16.95 15.71 -3.75
N THR A 21 16.73 14.53 -4.31
CA THR A 21 17.79 13.52 -4.51
C THR A 21 18.46 13.64 -5.87
N SER A 22 17.94 14.46 -6.78
CA SER A 22 18.31 14.49 -8.21
C SER A 22 18.17 13.11 -8.90
N ILE A 23 17.48 12.15 -8.29
CA ILE A 23 17.21 10.85 -8.88
C ILE A 23 15.98 10.97 -9.79
N PRO A 24 16.04 10.51 -11.05
CA PRO A 24 14.89 10.55 -11.94
C PRO A 24 13.66 9.79 -11.38
N GLN A 25 12.47 10.38 -11.50
CA GLN A 25 11.21 9.76 -11.08
C GLN A 25 11.01 8.32 -11.60
N PRO A 26 11.40 7.95 -12.85
CA PRO A 26 11.31 6.57 -13.31
C PRO A 26 12.11 5.59 -12.45
N THR A 27 13.30 6.00 -11.99
CA THR A 27 14.19 5.21 -11.12
C THR A 27 13.58 5.06 -9.73
N LEU A 28 13.10 6.16 -9.11
CA LEU A 28 12.39 6.11 -7.83
C LEU A 28 11.14 5.23 -7.89
N THR A 29 10.40 5.27 -9.00
CA THR A 29 9.24 4.40 -9.22
C THR A 29 9.65 2.91 -9.27
N ALA A 30 10.82 2.60 -9.84
CA ALA A 30 11.34 1.24 -9.85
C ALA A 30 11.72 0.77 -8.44
N TYR A 31 12.36 1.61 -7.64
CA TYR A 31 12.65 1.30 -6.23
C TYR A 31 11.40 1.10 -5.40
N HIS A 32 10.38 1.96 -5.54
CA HIS A 32 9.09 1.78 -4.86
C HIS A 32 8.47 0.41 -5.16
N ARG A 33 8.46 0.00 -6.45
CA ARG A 33 7.94 -1.33 -6.85
C ARG A 33 8.75 -2.48 -6.28
N LEU A 34 10.08 -2.36 -6.29
CA LEU A 34 10.97 -3.39 -5.77
C LEU A 34 10.80 -3.55 -4.26
N PHE A 35 10.81 -2.43 -3.52
CA PHE A 35 10.60 -2.39 -2.09
C PHE A 35 9.24 -3.00 -1.70
N ALA A 36 8.16 -2.62 -2.38
CA ALA A 36 6.84 -3.20 -2.14
C ALA A 36 6.81 -4.73 -2.36
N ARG A 37 7.47 -5.23 -3.41
CA ARG A 37 7.50 -6.65 -3.80
C ARG A 37 8.37 -7.51 -2.92
N VAL A 38 9.55 -7.02 -2.57
CA VAL A 38 10.61 -7.83 -1.97
C VAL A 38 10.68 -7.64 -0.46
N VAL A 39 10.27 -6.47 0.04
CA VAL A 39 10.34 -6.14 1.46
C VAL A 39 8.96 -6.14 2.08
N VAL A 40 8.08 -5.23 1.64
CA VAL A 40 6.79 -5.02 2.32
C VAL A 40 5.88 -6.24 2.23
N SER A 41 5.64 -6.76 1.01
CA SER A 41 4.69 -7.86 0.83
C SER A 41 5.12 -9.15 1.54
N PRO A 42 6.38 -9.62 1.42
CA PRO A 42 6.82 -10.84 2.10
C PRO A 42 6.83 -10.69 3.62
N LEU A 43 7.27 -9.54 4.15
CA LEU A 43 7.28 -9.31 5.59
C LEU A 43 5.86 -9.25 6.17
N LEU A 44 4.92 -8.60 5.48
CA LEU A 44 3.53 -8.50 5.95
C LEU A 44 2.82 -9.86 5.90
N VAL A 45 2.97 -10.61 4.82
CA VAL A 45 2.40 -11.96 4.70
C VAL A 45 3.06 -12.92 5.68
N GLY A 46 4.39 -12.89 5.78
CA GLY A 46 5.14 -13.71 6.72
C GLY A 46 4.74 -13.43 8.17
N HIS A 47 4.62 -12.16 8.55
CA HIS A 47 4.11 -11.74 9.86
C HIS A 47 2.73 -12.37 10.15
N ALA A 48 1.77 -12.22 9.23
CA ALA A 48 0.43 -12.77 9.42
C ALA A 48 0.43 -14.30 9.53
N VAL A 49 1.19 -15.00 8.67
CA VAL A 49 1.30 -16.46 8.71
C VAL A 49 1.91 -16.94 10.03
N LEU A 50 2.99 -16.32 10.48
CA LEU A 50 3.65 -16.69 11.74
C LEU A 50 2.72 -16.50 12.95
N TYR A 51 1.98 -15.40 13.01
CA TYR A 51 0.98 -15.17 14.07
C TYR A 51 -0.19 -16.15 14.01
N CYS A 52 -0.71 -16.45 12.81
CA CYS A 52 -1.76 -17.45 12.66
C CYS A 52 -1.29 -18.85 13.11
N LEU A 53 -0.07 -19.25 12.74
CA LEU A 53 0.52 -20.52 13.19
C LEU A 53 0.69 -20.56 14.71
N PHE A 54 1.23 -19.49 15.29
CA PHE A 54 1.35 -19.35 16.74
C PHE A 54 -0.02 -19.46 17.44
N PHE A 55 -1.05 -18.80 16.91
CA PHE A 55 -2.41 -18.86 17.46
C PHE A 55 -3.06 -20.25 17.33
N LEU A 56 -2.78 -20.98 16.25
CA LEU A 56 -3.29 -22.34 16.05
C LEU A 56 -2.61 -23.35 16.97
N GLN A 57 -1.31 -23.17 17.24
CA GLN A 57 -0.52 -24.04 18.11
C GLN A 57 -0.71 -23.76 19.60
N SER A 58 -1.26 -22.59 19.95
CA SER A 58 -1.52 -22.18 21.32
C SER A 58 -2.93 -22.59 21.76
N GLY A 59 -3.02 -23.37 22.85
CA GLY A 59 -4.30 -23.71 23.48
C GLY A 59 -4.96 -22.51 24.16
N HIS A 60 -6.27 -22.61 24.40
CA HIS A 60 -7.05 -21.62 25.17
C HIS A 60 -8.02 -22.36 26.11
N PRO A 61 -8.27 -21.88 27.35
CA PRO A 61 -9.17 -22.56 28.29
C PRO A 61 -10.61 -22.70 27.76
N ASP A 62 -11.17 -21.64 27.17
CA ASP A 62 -12.57 -21.61 26.71
C ASP A 62 -12.76 -21.91 25.21
N PHE A 63 -11.67 -22.04 24.44
CA PHE A 63 -11.73 -22.20 22.98
C PHE A 63 -10.78 -23.32 22.54
N SER A 64 -11.05 -23.95 21.39
CA SER A 64 -10.19 -25.03 20.86
C SER A 64 -8.74 -24.60 20.59
N SER A 65 -8.52 -23.31 20.32
CA SER A 65 -7.21 -22.68 20.14
C SER A 65 -7.29 -21.18 20.40
N LEU A 66 -6.14 -20.54 20.59
CA LEU A 66 -6.06 -19.08 20.63
C LEU A 66 -6.57 -18.46 19.33
N PHE A 67 -6.38 -19.14 18.19
CA PHE A 67 -6.90 -18.70 16.89
C PHE A 67 -8.43 -18.57 16.90
N ALA A 68 -9.14 -19.58 17.40
CA ALA A 68 -10.60 -19.57 17.46
C ALA A 68 -11.14 -18.42 18.33
N LYS A 69 -10.43 -18.05 19.39
CA LYS A 69 -10.76 -16.88 20.22
C LYS A 69 -10.47 -15.58 19.48
N ARG A 70 -9.27 -15.46 18.91
CA ARG A 70 -8.70 -14.19 18.44
C ARG A 70 -9.17 -13.77 17.06
N ILE A 71 -9.68 -14.70 16.24
CA ILE A 71 -10.02 -14.39 14.85
C ILE A 71 -11.04 -13.25 14.72
N LEU A 72 -11.93 -13.07 15.70
CA LEU A 72 -12.93 -12.00 15.71
C LEU A 72 -12.46 -10.72 16.44
N ASP A 73 -11.28 -10.74 17.06
CA ASP A 73 -10.74 -9.55 17.71
C ASP A 73 -10.37 -8.51 16.65
N LEU A 74 -10.65 -7.23 16.95
CA LEU A 74 -10.50 -6.13 16.02
C LEU A 74 -9.08 -6.01 15.48
N ASP A 75 -8.07 -6.18 16.33
CA ASP A 75 -6.66 -6.10 15.92
C ASP A 75 -6.34 -7.19 14.89
N VAL A 76 -6.81 -8.43 15.07
CA VAL A 76 -6.60 -9.51 14.10
C VAL A 76 -7.34 -9.24 12.79
N GLN A 77 -8.57 -8.74 12.84
CA GLN A 77 -9.34 -8.37 11.65
C GLN A 77 -8.69 -7.24 10.85
N LEU A 78 -8.10 -6.24 11.53
CA LEU A 78 -7.32 -5.19 10.90
C LEU A 78 -6.04 -5.74 10.26
N GLY A 79 -5.35 -6.68 10.92
CA GLY A 79 -4.19 -7.38 10.35
C GLY A 79 -4.53 -8.14 9.07
N ILE A 80 -5.64 -8.89 9.08
CA ILE A 80 -6.16 -9.59 7.89
C ILE A 80 -6.50 -8.60 6.78
N THR A 81 -7.20 -7.50 7.13
CA THR A 81 -7.56 -6.45 6.18
C THR A 81 -6.32 -5.86 5.50
N ALA A 82 -5.24 -5.59 6.25
CA ALA A 82 -3.99 -5.09 5.69
C ALA A 82 -3.35 -6.09 4.71
N VAL A 83 -3.34 -7.38 5.03
CA VAL A 83 -2.82 -8.45 4.14
C VAL A 83 -3.66 -8.57 2.87
N VAL A 84 -4.99 -8.50 2.98
CA VAL A 84 -5.90 -8.54 1.83
C VAL A 84 -5.68 -7.31 0.94
N ALA A 85 -5.58 -6.12 1.52
CA ALA A 85 -5.30 -4.88 0.79
C ALA A 85 -3.95 -4.95 0.07
N ALA A 86 -2.88 -5.40 0.75
CA ALA A 86 -1.57 -5.59 0.15
C ALA A 86 -1.59 -6.60 -1.01
N SER A 87 -2.29 -7.71 -0.85
CA SER A 87 -2.47 -8.72 -1.91
C SER A 87 -3.21 -8.14 -3.12
N ALA A 88 -4.27 -7.35 -2.89
CA ALA A 88 -5.01 -6.67 -3.94
C ALA A 88 -4.14 -5.62 -4.67
N ILE A 89 -3.29 -4.88 -3.95
CA ILE A 89 -2.30 -3.96 -4.56
C ILE A 89 -1.38 -4.73 -5.50
N MET A 90 -0.87 -5.88 -5.05
CA MET A 90 0.05 -6.70 -5.83
C MET A 90 -0.60 -7.29 -7.08
N ILE A 91 -1.87 -7.69 -7.01
CA ILE A 91 -2.64 -8.20 -8.15
C ILE A 91 -2.93 -7.08 -9.16
N THR A 92 -3.41 -5.93 -8.68
CA THR A 92 -3.79 -4.79 -9.53
C THR A 92 -2.59 -4.07 -10.16
N ALA A 93 -1.40 -4.22 -9.58
CA ALA A 93 -0.13 -3.67 -10.08
C ALA A 93 0.65 -4.58 -11.06
N ARG A 94 0.10 -5.75 -11.45
CA ARG A 94 0.77 -6.65 -12.40
C ARG A 94 0.90 -5.99 -13.79
N PRO A 95 2.09 -6.06 -14.44
CA PRO A 95 2.25 -5.62 -15.81
C PRO A 95 1.31 -6.43 -16.73
N LYS A 96 0.76 -5.78 -17.75
CA LYS A 96 -0.04 -6.46 -18.78
C LYS A 96 0.84 -7.51 -19.49
N GLY A 97 0.50 -8.78 -19.31
CA GLY A 97 0.72 -9.79 -20.36
C GLY A 97 -0.29 -9.59 -21.50
N THR A 98 -0.04 -10.24 -22.63
CA THR A 98 -0.74 -10.14 -23.93
C THR A 98 -2.25 -10.41 -23.94
N GLY A 99 -2.89 -10.69 -22.80
CA GLY A 99 -4.33 -10.91 -22.69
C GLY A 99 -4.96 -10.02 -21.61
N GLY A 100 -5.70 -8.98 -22.04
CA GLY A 100 -6.75 -8.30 -21.28
C GLY A 100 -6.49 -8.02 -19.79
N GLY A 101 -5.77 -6.95 -19.47
CA GLY A 101 -5.60 -6.51 -18.07
C GLY A 101 -6.92 -6.08 -17.41
N LEU A 102 -6.94 -6.09 -16.06
CA LEU A 102 -8.06 -5.65 -15.18
C LEU A 102 -8.70 -4.33 -15.61
N TRP A 103 -7.89 -3.41 -16.14
CA TRP A 103 -8.31 -2.08 -16.55
C TRP A 103 -8.72 -2.06 -18.03
N LYS A 104 -9.99 -1.78 -18.31
CA LYS A 104 -10.55 -1.57 -19.66
C LYS A 104 -10.51 -0.07 -20.05
N GLY A 105 -10.70 0.23 -21.33
CA GLY A 105 -10.71 1.61 -21.84
C GLY A 105 -9.39 2.09 -22.46
N SER A 106 -9.31 3.40 -22.70
CA SER A 106 -8.13 4.10 -23.24
C SER A 106 -6.93 4.00 -22.30
N VAL A 107 -5.73 4.34 -22.80
CA VAL A 107 -4.50 4.31 -21.98
C VAL A 107 -4.63 5.24 -20.76
N GLN A 108 -5.26 6.40 -20.94
CA GLN A 108 -5.44 7.40 -19.87
C GLN A 108 -6.43 6.92 -18.82
N GLU A 109 -7.59 6.41 -19.22
CA GLU A 109 -8.61 5.86 -18.31
C GLU A 109 -8.04 4.70 -17.50
N ARG A 110 -7.32 3.78 -18.15
CA ARG A 110 -6.67 2.64 -17.48
C ARG A 110 -5.68 3.09 -16.42
N ARG A 111 -4.89 4.13 -16.71
CA ARG A 111 -3.93 4.69 -15.77
C ARG A 111 -4.66 5.35 -14.60
N SER A 112 -5.66 6.20 -14.87
CA SER A 112 -6.45 6.85 -13.83
C SER A 112 -7.11 5.82 -12.90
N ALA A 113 -7.77 4.79 -13.45
CA ALA A 113 -8.39 3.72 -12.69
C ALA A 113 -7.38 2.96 -11.82
N PHE A 114 -6.20 2.63 -12.38
CA PHE A 114 -5.12 2.02 -11.61
C PHE A 114 -4.69 2.89 -10.43
N TYR A 115 -4.43 4.18 -10.64
CA TYR A 115 -3.97 5.07 -9.58
C TYR A 115 -5.04 5.29 -8.51
N ALA A 116 -6.31 5.46 -8.90
CA ALA A 116 -7.42 5.59 -7.97
C ALA A 116 -7.53 4.34 -7.07
N ALA A 117 -7.55 3.14 -7.67
CA ALA A 117 -7.60 1.89 -6.92
C ALA A 117 -6.36 1.69 -6.04
N HIS A 118 -5.17 2.01 -6.55
CA HIS A 118 -3.93 1.86 -5.80
C HIS A 118 -3.89 2.78 -4.57
N LEU A 119 -4.24 4.06 -4.73
CA LEU A 119 -4.30 5.00 -3.61
C LEU A 119 -5.38 4.61 -2.59
N PHE A 120 -6.55 4.17 -3.05
CA PHE A 120 -7.60 3.68 -2.17
C PHE A 120 -7.11 2.49 -1.33
N LEU A 121 -6.52 1.47 -1.97
CA LEU A 121 -6.02 0.28 -1.27
C LEU A 121 -4.87 0.59 -0.31
N VAL A 122 -3.95 1.49 -0.69
CA VAL A 122 -2.90 1.97 0.21
C VAL A 122 -3.51 2.71 1.40
N GLY A 123 -4.54 3.52 1.18
CA GLY A 123 -5.29 4.20 2.24
C GLY A 123 -5.93 3.21 3.23
N VAL A 124 -6.61 2.17 2.71
CA VAL A 124 -7.17 1.08 3.52
C VAL A 124 -6.08 0.37 4.33
N MET A 125 -4.95 0.05 3.69
CA MET A 125 -3.81 -0.59 4.34
C MET A 125 -3.22 0.28 5.46
N CYS A 126 -3.05 1.59 5.23
CA CYS A 126 -2.57 2.54 6.23
C CYS A 126 -3.54 2.69 7.40
N LEU A 127 -4.85 2.77 7.13
CA LEU A 127 -5.87 2.86 8.17
C LEU A 127 -5.90 1.59 9.03
N ALA A 128 -5.84 0.42 8.38
CA ALA A 128 -5.75 -0.85 9.07
C ALA A 128 -4.50 -0.92 9.96
N ALA A 129 -3.33 -0.52 9.43
CA ALA A 129 -2.08 -0.51 10.20
C ALA A 129 -2.13 0.44 11.40
N TYR A 130 -2.73 1.63 11.25
CA TYR A 130 -2.84 2.62 12.32
C TYR A 130 -3.64 2.10 13.52
N PHE A 131 -4.75 1.40 13.25
CA PHE A 131 -5.61 0.83 14.31
C PHE A 131 -5.20 -0.57 14.74
N HIS A 132 -4.35 -1.27 13.98
CA HIS A 132 -3.89 -2.62 14.31
C HIS A 132 -2.95 -2.62 15.53
N VAL A 133 -2.00 -1.68 15.60
CA VAL A 133 -1.02 -1.63 16.69
C VAL A 133 -0.44 -0.23 16.90
N ALA A 134 -0.25 0.18 18.17
CA ALA A 134 0.21 1.52 18.53
C ALA A 134 1.58 1.89 17.94
N GLN A 135 2.50 0.92 17.86
CA GLN A 135 3.85 1.09 17.34
C GLN A 135 3.86 1.49 15.85
N ALA A 136 2.82 1.13 15.09
CA ALA A 136 2.72 1.48 13.67
C ALA A 136 2.20 2.90 13.44
N GLN A 137 1.56 3.52 14.43
CA GLN A 137 0.85 4.80 14.25
C GLN A 137 1.77 5.93 13.83
N ALA A 138 2.92 6.07 14.48
CA ALA A 138 3.90 7.10 14.15
C ALA A 138 4.36 6.99 12.69
N PHE A 139 4.71 5.79 12.24
CA PHE A 139 5.16 5.54 10.87
C PHE A 139 4.06 5.79 9.81
N VAL A 140 2.80 5.48 10.15
CA VAL A 140 1.66 5.81 9.27
C VAL A 140 1.48 7.32 9.15
N LEU A 141 1.58 8.06 10.27
CA LEU A 141 1.47 9.51 10.27
C LEU A 141 2.64 10.17 9.52
N GLU A 142 3.87 9.72 9.73
CA GLU A 142 5.05 10.18 8.97
C GLU A 142 4.85 9.97 7.46
N SER A 143 4.34 8.81 7.06
CA SER A 143 4.05 8.49 5.67
C SER A 143 2.97 9.40 5.08
N LEU A 144 1.92 9.68 5.86
CA LEU A 144 0.83 10.58 5.46
C LEU A 144 1.33 12.02 5.30
N VAL A 145 2.10 12.52 6.26
CA VAL A 145 2.70 13.86 6.19
C VAL A 145 3.61 13.98 4.98
N ALA A 146 4.50 13.00 4.75
CA ALA A 146 5.37 12.98 3.58
C ALA A 146 4.59 12.98 2.25
N PHE A 147 3.48 12.24 2.19
CA PHE A 147 2.60 12.21 1.02
C PHE A 147 1.94 13.57 0.77
N VAL A 148 1.37 14.21 1.80
CA VAL A 148 0.70 15.52 1.70
C VAL A 148 1.71 16.61 1.29
N VAL A 149 2.88 16.64 1.92
CA VAL A 149 3.95 17.59 1.56
C VAL A 149 4.36 17.39 0.10
N ASN A 150 4.56 16.15 -0.34
CA ASN A 150 4.89 15.87 -1.73
C ASN A 150 3.79 16.32 -2.71
N LEU A 151 2.51 16.11 -2.38
CA LEU A 151 1.39 16.61 -3.19
C LEU A 151 1.39 18.14 -3.27
N GLY A 152 1.59 18.82 -2.13
CA GLY A 152 1.68 20.28 -2.07
C GLY A 152 2.80 20.82 -2.96
N CYS A 153 4.01 20.24 -2.87
CA CYS A 153 5.14 20.62 -3.71
C CYS A 153 4.89 20.36 -5.20
N CYS A 154 4.28 19.21 -5.54
CA CYS A 154 3.91 18.90 -6.91
C CYS A 154 2.89 19.91 -7.46
N TYR A 155 1.91 20.33 -6.65
CA TYR A 155 0.92 21.32 -7.04
C TYR A 155 1.53 22.72 -7.23
N MET A 156 2.48 23.12 -6.37
CA MET A 156 3.16 24.41 -6.48
C MET A 156 4.07 24.51 -7.70
N THR A 157 4.76 23.41 -8.07
CA THR A 157 5.68 23.36 -9.22
C THR A 157 5.00 23.04 -10.55
N ALA A 158 3.71 22.69 -10.51
CA ALA A 158 2.85 22.48 -11.65
C ALA A 158 2.37 23.79 -12.31
N LYS A 159 2.36 24.90 -11.57
CA LYS A 159 2.07 26.24 -12.09
C LYS A 159 3.28 26.84 -12.79
#